data_AF-A0AAV7K5R5-F1
#
_entry.id   AF-A0AAV7K5R5-F1
#
_cell.length_a   1.000
_cell.length_b   1.000
_cell.length_c   1.000
_cell.angle_alpha   90.00
_cell.angle_beta   90.00
_cell.angle_gamma   90.00
#
_symmetry.space_group_name_H-M   'P 1'
#
loop_
_entity.id
_entity.type
_entity.pdbx_description
1 polymer ?
#
loop_
_entity_poly.entity_id
_entity_poly.type
_entity_poly.pdbx_seq_one_letter_code
_entity_poly.pdbx_strand_id
1 'polypeptide(L)'
;MESKPKSGRPPKIDRVGKIVIAKSLGKRRQSTRKLALRLTRRGCDVSHTSVHRYLRKSLGTTPFKRPKRPQLTLKMKKNRIEFEQKHKDLTVEDWNRVLWSDGSPFELFPTPNRQNDRI
;
A
#
# COMPACT_ATOMS: atom_id res chain seq x y z
N MET A 1 35.67 2.69 -35.64
CA MET A 1 35.70 1.72 -34.53
C MET A 1 34.86 2.29 -33.41
N GLU A 2 33.69 1.71 -33.15
CA GLU A 2 32.74 2.24 -32.16
C GLU A 2 33.20 1.87 -30.74
N SER A 3 33.27 2.86 -29.86
CA SER A 3 33.76 2.66 -28.49
C SER A 3 32.76 1.87 -27.66
N LYS A 4 33.18 0.74 -27.09
CA LYS A 4 32.33 -0.03 -26.17
C LYS A 4 31.89 0.83 -24.98
N PRO A 5 30.63 0.70 -24.51
CA PRO A 5 30.16 1.44 -23.35
C PRO A 5 31.02 1.13 -22.12
N LYS A 6 31.44 2.19 -21.42
CA LYS A 6 32.29 2.08 -20.22
C LYS A 6 31.50 1.40 -19.10
N SER A 7 32.14 0.45 -18.41
CA SER A 7 31.56 -0.18 -17.22
C SER A 7 31.37 0.87 -16.11
N GLY A 8 30.14 0.97 -15.59
CA GLY A 8 29.81 1.91 -14.53
C GLY A 8 30.37 1.48 -13.17
N ARG A 9 30.23 2.36 -12.16
CA ARG A 9 30.59 2.04 -10.77
C ARG A 9 29.81 0.79 -10.30
N PRO A 10 30.47 -0.20 -9.67
CA PRO A 10 29.78 -1.36 -9.15
C PRO A 10 28.72 -0.96 -8.11
N PRO A 11 27.56 -1.65 -8.08
CA PRO A 11 26.49 -1.32 -7.17
C PRO A 11 26.91 -1.57 -5.72
N LYS A 12 26.60 -0.62 -4.82
CA LYS A 12 26.89 -0.75 -3.37
C LYS A 12 26.09 -1.85 -2.67
N ILE A 13 24.93 -2.22 -3.21
CA ILE A 13 24.07 -3.26 -2.63
C ILE A 13 24.53 -4.62 -3.13
N ASP A 14 24.95 -5.45 -2.20
CA ASP A 14 25.40 -6.82 -2.46
C ASP A 14 24.24 -7.76 -2.83
N ARG A 15 24.58 -8.99 -3.24
CA ARG A 15 23.56 -9.99 -3.61
C ARG A 15 22.59 -10.29 -2.47
N VAL A 16 23.08 -10.42 -1.24
CA VAL A 16 22.23 -10.73 -0.08
C VAL A 16 21.31 -9.55 0.24
N GLY A 17 21.82 -8.32 0.18
CA GLY A 17 21.05 -7.10 0.40
C GLY A 17 19.92 -6.93 -0.61
N LYS A 18 20.16 -7.22 -1.88
CA LYS A 18 19.11 -7.25 -2.92
C LYS A 18 17.99 -8.23 -2.57
N ILE A 19 18.34 -9.43 -2.10
CA ILE A 19 17.36 -10.46 -1.67
C ILE A 19 16.58 -9.97 -0.45
N VAL A 20 17.24 -9.36 0.54
CA VAL A 20 16.59 -8.83 1.74
C VAL A 20 15.58 -7.73 1.38
N ILE A 21 15.95 -6.83 0.47
CA ILE A 21 15.06 -5.78 -0.01
C ILE A 21 13.88 -6.37 -0.77
N ALA A 22 14.10 -7.33 -1.68
CA ALA A 22 13.04 -8.00 -2.41
C ALA A 22 12.07 -8.73 -1.46
N LYS A 23 12.58 -9.49 -0.49
CA LYS A 23 11.78 -10.18 0.54
C LYS A 23 11.06 -9.24 1.50
N SER A 24 11.38 -7.95 1.48
CA SER A 24 10.68 -6.94 2.27
C SER A 24 9.41 -6.43 1.59
N LEU A 25 9.26 -6.64 0.28
CA LEU A 25 8.06 -6.32 -0.45
C LEU A 25 6.85 -7.09 0.11
N GLY A 26 5.71 -6.42 0.20
CA GLY A 26 4.49 -6.96 0.82
C GLY A 26 4.50 -7.01 2.35
N LYS A 27 5.66 -6.93 3.01
CA LYS A 27 5.75 -6.90 4.48
C LYS A 27 5.42 -5.51 5.02
N ARG A 28 4.62 -5.47 6.08
CA ARG A 28 4.27 -4.22 6.75
C ARG A 28 5.47 -3.61 7.49
N ARG A 29 5.44 -2.29 7.62
CA ARG A 29 6.40 -1.51 8.44
C ARG A 29 7.86 -1.71 8.03
N GLN A 30 8.12 -1.96 6.74
CA GLN A 30 9.47 -2.02 6.17
C GLN A 30 9.80 -0.66 5.55
N SER A 31 10.14 0.31 6.39
CA SER A 31 10.69 1.56 5.85
C SER A 31 12.05 1.28 5.24
N THR A 32 12.34 2.01 4.18
CA THR A 32 13.60 2.05 3.49
C THR A 32 14.76 2.46 4.42
N ARG A 33 14.48 3.14 5.55
CA ARG A 33 15.47 3.51 6.59
C ARG A 33 15.79 2.30 7.45
N LYS A 34 14.76 1.55 7.83
CA LYS A 34 14.88 0.29 8.57
C LYS A 34 15.61 -0.78 7.74
N LEU A 35 15.39 -0.80 6.43
CA LEU A 35 16.10 -1.69 5.52
C LEU A 35 17.57 -1.32 5.42
N ALA A 36 17.89 -0.03 5.20
CA ALA A 36 19.27 0.44 5.19
C ALA A 36 20.00 0.09 6.49
N LEU A 37 19.41 0.42 7.66
CA LEU A 37 20.00 0.08 8.96
C LEU A 37 20.26 -1.42 9.12
N ARG A 38 19.34 -2.28 8.65
CA ARG A 38 19.51 -3.74 8.73
C ARG A 38 20.66 -4.23 7.86
N LEU A 39 20.84 -3.62 6.68
CA LEU A 39 21.93 -3.95 5.76
C LEU A 39 23.28 -3.46 6.31
N THR A 40 23.34 -2.23 6.81
CA THR A 40 24.55 -1.68 7.44
C THR A 40 25.01 -2.52 8.63
N ARG A 41 24.07 -2.95 9.50
CA ARG A 41 24.38 -3.86 10.64
C ARG A 41 24.95 -5.21 10.22
N ARG A 42 24.78 -5.63 8.96
CA ARG A 42 25.31 -6.88 8.42
C ARG A 42 26.52 -6.66 7.51
N GLY A 43 27.15 -5.48 7.57
CA GLY A 43 28.35 -5.15 6.81
C GLY A 43 28.10 -4.60 5.40
N CYS A 44 26.84 -4.37 5.00
CA CYS A 44 26.51 -3.72 3.73
C CYS A 44 26.21 -2.24 3.99
N ASP A 45 27.23 -1.38 3.90
CA ASP A 45 27.09 0.06 4.13
C ASP A 45 26.30 0.73 2.98
N VAL A 46 25.00 0.91 3.21
CA VAL A 46 24.08 1.49 2.24
C VAL A 46 23.19 2.55 2.89
N SER A 47 23.00 3.65 2.16
CA SER A 47 22.06 4.69 2.57
C SER A 47 20.61 4.27 2.28
N HIS A 48 19.68 4.88 3.01
CA HIS A 48 18.25 4.83 2.69
C HIS A 48 17.96 5.17 1.22
N THR A 49 18.62 6.20 0.68
CA THR A 49 18.40 6.64 -0.71
C THR A 49 18.85 5.58 -1.72
N SER A 50 19.88 4.80 -1.39
CA SER A 50 20.34 3.68 -2.23
C SER A 50 19.29 2.56 -2.26
N VAL A 51 18.72 2.22 -1.10
CA VAL A 51 17.61 1.26 -1.00
C VAL A 51 16.38 1.75 -1.77
N HIS A 52 16.03 3.04 -1.63
CA HIS A 52 14.92 3.64 -2.37
C HIS A 52 15.13 3.54 -3.89
N ARG A 53 16.32 3.91 -4.36
CA ARG A 53 16.68 3.86 -5.78
C ARG A 53 16.56 2.44 -6.32
N TYR A 54 17.05 1.44 -5.59
CA TYR A 54 16.93 0.03 -5.98
C TYR A 54 15.46 -0.41 -6.05
N LEU A 55 14.67 -0.09 -5.02
CA LEU A 55 13.22 -0.36 -5.01
C LEU A 55 12.50 0.26 -6.20
N ARG A 56 12.84 1.50 -6.58
CA ARG A 56 12.17 2.24 -7.65
C ARG A 56 12.63 1.83 -9.05
N LYS A 57 13.95 1.76 -9.26
CA LYS A 57 14.57 1.58 -10.58
C LYS A 57 14.76 0.11 -10.96
N SER A 58 15.07 -0.75 -10.00
CA SER A 58 15.34 -2.17 -10.27
C SER A 58 14.12 -3.06 -10.03
N LEU A 59 13.29 -2.72 -9.03
CA LEU A 59 12.08 -3.50 -8.69
C LEU A 59 10.78 -2.84 -9.16
N GLY A 60 10.84 -1.68 -9.81
CA GLY A 60 9.68 -0.99 -10.39
C GLY A 60 8.63 -0.52 -9.37
N THR A 61 8.94 -0.47 -8.08
CA THR A 61 7.93 -0.23 -7.04
C THR A 61 7.61 1.25 -6.84
N THR A 62 6.41 1.53 -6.36
CA THR A 62 5.97 2.87 -5.90
C THR A 62 5.64 2.83 -4.41
N PRO A 63 5.91 3.92 -3.66
CA PRO A 63 5.37 4.07 -2.33
C PRO A 63 3.84 3.97 -2.34
N PHE A 64 3.27 3.18 -1.44
CA PHE A 64 1.82 3.02 -1.31
C PHE A 64 1.38 3.28 0.12
N LYS A 65 0.47 4.25 0.30
CA LYS A 65 -0.19 4.52 1.58
C LYS A 65 -1.52 3.76 1.59
N ARG A 66 -1.59 2.69 2.38
CA ARG A 66 -2.83 1.93 2.54
C ARG A 66 -3.92 2.80 3.20
N PRO A 67 -5.15 2.82 2.67
CA PRO A 67 -6.27 3.49 3.33
C PRO A 67 -6.52 2.92 4.73
N LYS A 68 -6.87 3.78 5.69
CA LYS A 68 -7.40 3.34 6.98
C LYS A 68 -8.79 2.76 6.72
N ARG A 69 -9.04 1.54 7.19
CA ARG A 69 -10.35 0.90 7.16
C ARG A 69 -10.75 0.55 8.59
N PRO A 70 -12.02 0.71 8.99
CA PRO A 70 -12.48 0.27 10.30
C PRO A 70 -12.24 -1.22 10.45
N GLN A 71 -11.81 -1.64 11.64
CA GLN A 71 -11.66 -3.06 11.94
C GLN A 71 -13.04 -3.66 12.20
N LEU A 72 -13.38 -4.70 11.47
CA LEU A 72 -14.63 -5.42 11.69
C LEU A 72 -14.43 -6.50 12.76
N THR A 73 -15.31 -6.53 13.75
CA THR A 73 -15.38 -7.64 14.70
C THR A 73 -15.84 -8.92 14.00
N LEU A 74 -15.61 -10.07 14.63
CA LEU A 74 -16.07 -11.36 14.08
C LEU A 74 -17.60 -11.38 13.88
N LYS A 75 -18.35 -10.83 14.85
CA LYS A 75 -19.81 -10.69 14.78
C LYS A 75 -20.23 -9.83 13.58
N MET A 76 -19.60 -8.67 13.37
CA MET A 76 -19.92 -7.80 12.24
C MET A 76 -19.67 -8.48 10.89
N LYS A 77 -18.58 -9.27 10.77
CA LYS A 77 -18.31 -10.04 9.56
C LYS A 77 -19.38 -11.10 9.31
N LYS A 78 -19.78 -11.85 10.34
CA LYS A 78 -20.84 -12.85 10.25
C LYS A 78 -22.15 -12.20 9.80
N ASN A 79 -22.57 -11.12 10.46
CA ASN A 79 -23.81 -10.42 10.12
C ASN A 79 -23.82 -9.90 8.67
N ARG A 80 -22.66 -9.44 8.17
CA ARG A 80 -22.53 -9.01 6.76
C ARG A 80 -22.70 -10.16 5.79
N ILE A 81 -22.08 -11.31 6.06
CA ILE A 81 -22.22 -12.51 5.22
C ILE A 81 -23.65 -13.04 5.25
N GLU A 82 -24.29 -13.05 6.43
CA GLU A 82 -25.68 -13.48 6.59
C GLU A 82 -26.64 -12.54 5.85
N PHE A 83 -26.42 -11.24 5.95
CA PHE A 83 -27.18 -10.24 5.19
C PHE A 83 -27.01 -10.45 3.68
N GLU A 84 -25.77 -10.63 3.19
CA GLU A 84 -25.50 -10.91 1.78
C GLU A 84 -26.20 -12.18 1.31
N GLN A 85 -26.06 -13.28 2.04
CA GLN A 85 -26.69 -14.55 1.70
C GLN A 85 -28.22 -14.47 1.67
N LYS A 86 -28.82 -13.72 2.61
CA LYS A 86 -30.29 -13.55 2.69
C LYS A 86 -30.85 -12.75 1.51
N HIS A 87 -30.09 -11.81 0.96
CA HIS A 87 -30.56 -10.89 -0.07
C HIS A 87 -29.88 -11.10 -1.44
N LYS A 88 -29.10 -12.16 -1.61
CA LYS A 88 -28.32 -12.44 -2.84
C LYS A 88 -29.18 -12.59 -4.09
N ASP A 89 -30.42 -13.07 -3.91
CA ASP A 89 -31.37 -13.36 -5.00
C ASP A 89 -32.40 -12.21 -5.19
N LEU A 90 -32.27 -11.10 -4.45
CA LEU A 90 -33.15 -9.94 -4.64
C LEU A 90 -32.91 -9.29 -5.99
N THR A 91 -34.01 -8.99 -6.67
CA THR A 91 -34.02 -8.32 -7.97
C THR A 91 -33.91 -6.80 -7.82
N VAL A 92 -33.69 -6.11 -8.94
CA VAL A 92 -33.68 -4.64 -8.96
C VAL A 92 -35.04 -4.08 -8.49
N GLU A 93 -36.14 -4.73 -8.88
CA GLU A 93 -37.49 -4.38 -8.49
C GLU A 93 -37.71 -4.52 -6.98
N ASP A 94 -37.10 -5.52 -6.36
CA ASP A 94 -37.15 -5.69 -4.89
C ASP A 94 -36.39 -4.57 -4.19
N TRP A 95 -35.20 -4.21 -4.68
CA TRP A 95 -34.42 -3.10 -4.14
C TRP A 95 -35.09 -1.75 -4.32
N ASN A 96 -35.86 -1.55 -5.40
CA ASN A 96 -36.63 -0.32 -5.64
C ASN A 96 -37.74 -0.11 -4.60
N ARG A 97 -38.16 -1.15 -3.88
CA ARG A 97 -39.15 -1.05 -2.80
C ARG A 97 -38.50 -0.73 -1.44
N VAL A 98 -37.17 -0.68 -1.37
CA VAL A 98 -36.44 -0.39 -0.13
C VAL A 98 -36.23 1.12 0.00
N LEU A 99 -36.83 1.71 1.03
CA LEU A 99 -36.55 3.09 1.43
C LEU A 99 -35.33 3.11 2.38
N TRP A 100 -34.23 3.67 1.91
CA TRP A 100 -33.00 3.83 2.71
C TRP A 100 -33.03 5.14 3.50
N SER A 101 -32.59 5.08 4.76
CA SER A 101 -32.44 6.27 5.61
C SER A 101 -31.09 6.23 6.33
N ASP A 102 -30.38 7.34 6.36
CA ASP A 102 -29.17 7.55 7.17
C ASP A 102 -29.07 9.02 7.57
N GLY A 103 -28.34 9.31 8.65
CA GLY A 103 -28.06 10.67 9.13
C GLY A 103 -26.63 11.07 8.81
N SER A 104 -26.42 12.28 8.29
CA SER A 104 -25.09 12.84 8.05
C SER A 104 -24.93 14.20 8.72
N PRO A 105 -23.80 14.48 9.39
CA PRO A 105 -23.51 15.80 9.93
C PRO A 105 -23.17 16.78 8.80
N PHE A 106 -23.67 18.02 8.91
CA PHE A 106 -23.28 19.14 8.05
C PHE A 106 -22.58 20.19 8.90
N GLU A 107 -21.28 20.32 8.69
CA GLU A 107 -20.45 21.27 9.44
C GLU A 107 -20.38 22.60 8.69
N LEU A 108 -20.39 23.72 9.43
CA LEU A 108 -20.24 25.06 8.85
C LEU A 108 -18.83 25.31 8.29
N PHE A 109 -17.81 24.69 8.90
CA PHE A 109 -16.40 24.82 8.52
C PHE A 109 -15.72 23.45 8.44
N PRO A 110 -16.08 22.62 7.45
CA PRO A 110 -15.54 21.28 7.34
C PRO A 110 -14.06 21.33 6.97
N THR A 111 -13.29 20.36 7.46
CA THR A 111 -11.92 20.18 6.97
C THR A 111 -12.01 19.60 5.55
N PRO A 112 -11.31 20.17 4.54
CA PRO A 112 -11.44 19.70 3.16
C PRO A 112 -11.05 18.23 3.05
N ASN A 113 -11.98 17.42 2.55
CA ASN A 113 -11.80 16.02 2.28
C ASN A 113 -11.31 15.86 0.84
N ARG A 114 -9.98 15.79 0.66
CA ARG A 114 -9.30 15.56 -0.64
C ARG A 114 -9.79 14.36 -1.47
N GLN A 115 -10.56 13.43 -0.91
CA GLN A 115 -11.18 12.35 -1.68
C GLN A 115 -12.54 12.74 -2.26
N ASN A 116 -13.33 13.53 -1.54
CA ASN A 116 -14.67 13.96 -1.96
C ASN A 116 -14.61 15.30 -2.72
N ASP A 117 -13.65 16.16 -2.38
CA ASP A 117 -13.54 17.53 -2.91
C ASP A 117 -12.69 17.60 -4.20
N ARG A 118 -12.74 16.55 -5.03
CA ARG A 118 -12.07 16.55 -6.33
C ARG A 118 -13.05 17.13 -7.36
N ILE A 119 -12.80 18.37 -7.78
CA ILE A 119 -13.38 18.97 -8.99
C ILE A 119 -12.66 18.39 -10.21
#